data_AF-A0A2E7VBT9-F1
#
_entry.id   AF-A0A2E7VBT9-F1
#
_cell.length_a   1.000
_cell.length_b   1.000
_cell.length_c   1.000
_cell.angle_alpha   90.00
_cell.angle_beta   90.00
_cell.angle_gamma   90.00
#
_symmetry.space_group_name_H-M   'P 1'
#
loop_
_entity.id
_entity.type
_entity.pdbx_description
1 polymer ?
#
loop_
_entity_poly.entity_id
_entity_poly.type
_entity_poly.pdbx_seq_one_letter_code
_entity_poly.pdbx_strand_id
1 'polypeptide(L)'
;MQFQNNSGVSRQQYGGGVVCNGSVMSLSPYYLGTEGRPYDPESYSMTQNWGVQLSFMIPLDGRSVEICKAIAEKQLEKERLDYELVRIDNCTRFMQRGFTIRPKSRFESLCSDVVPIAVLANQKQPTDKK
;
A
#
# COMPACT_ATOMS: atom_id res chain seq x y z
N MET A 1 16.56 0.13 -31.98
CA MET A 1 16.34 -0.42 -30.63
C MET A 1 15.17 0.34 -30.03
N GLN A 2 13.97 -0.24 -30.00
CA GLN A 2 12.78 0.44 -29.49
C GLN A 2 12.57 -0.03 -28.06
N PHE A 3 12.78 0.88 -27.09
CA PHE A 3 12.51 0.60 -25.69
C PHE A 3 11.01 0.75 -25.45
N GLN A 4 10.26 -0.35 -25.51
CA GLN A 4 8.90 -0.38 -24.98
C GLN A 4 8.97 -0.41 -23.46
N ASN A 5 8.93 0.78 -22.86
CA ASN A 5 8.75 0.93 -21.43
C ASN A 5 7.25 0.66 -21.14
N ASN A 6 6.91 -0.59 -20.83
CA ASN A 6 5.58 -0.92 -20.33
C ASN A 6 5.43 -0.33 -18.93
N SER A 7 5.09 0.96 -18.86
CA SER A 7 5.03 1.77 -17.64
C SER A 7 3.98 1.32 -16.61
N GLY A 8 3.24 0.24 -16.90
CA GLY A 8 2.26 -0.36 -15.99
C GLY A 8 2.87 -1.33 -14.97
N VAL A 9 3.93 -2.06 -15.34
CA VAL A 9 4.51 -3.11 -14.47
C VAL A 9 5.57 -2.59 -13.51
N SER A 10 6.18 -1.43 -13.78
CA SER A 10 7.19 -0.84 -12.88
C SER A 10 6.58 -0.09 -11.70
N ARG A 11 5.29 0.30 -11.77
CA ARG A 11 4.63 1.16 -10.78
C ARG A 11 4.06 0.34 -9.62
N GLN A 12 4.71 0.39 -8.47
CA GLN A 12 4.22 -0.14 -7.21
C GLN A 12 3.55 0.98 -6.42
N GLN A 13 2.28 0.81 -6.06
CA GLN A 13 1.54 1.78 -5.25
C GLN A 13 1.66 1.40 -3.78
N TYR A 14 2.23 2.30 -3.00
CA TYR A 14 2.22 2.27 -1.54
C TYR A 14 1.15 3.28 -1.08
N GLY A 15 0.46 2.98 0.02
CA GLY A 15 -0.66 3.78 0.54
C GLY A 15 -0.36 5.28 0.62
N GLY A 16 -1.39 6.12 0.72
CA GLY A 16 -1.20 7.57 0.79
C GLY A 16 -0.76 8.26 -0.51
N GLY A 17 -0.98 7.62 -1.66
CA GLY A 17 -0.70 8.20 -2.99
C GLY A 17 0.77 8.13 -3.44
N VAL A 18 1.59 7.32 -2.77
CA VAL A 18 3.01 7.15 -3.09
C VAL A 18 3.15 6.06 -4.17
N VAL A 19 3.47 6.45 -5.40
CA VAL A 19 3.69 5.53 -6.51
C VAL A 19 5.19 5.45 -6.82
N CYS A 20 5.80 4.30 -6.56
CA CYS A 20 7.23 4.10 -6.82
C CYS A 20 7.45 3.28 -8.09
N ASN A 21 8.39 3.72 -8.92
CA ASN A 21 8.89 2.91 -10.03
C ASN A 21 10.02 2.02 -9.53
N GLY A 22 9.79 0.71 -9.46
CA GLY A 22 10.79 -0.28 -9.10
C GLY A 22 11.50 -0.88 -10.31
N SER A 23 12.66 -1.49 -10.08
CA SER A 23 13.24 -2.42 -11.05
C SER A 23 12.35 -3.65 -11.14
N VAL A 24 11.86 -3.98 -12.32
CA VAL A 24 10.98 -5.14 -12.53
C VAL A 24 11.48 -5.99 -13.69
N MET A 25 11.27 -7.29 -13.56
CA MET A 25 11.52 -8.28 -14.60
C MET A 25 10.17 -8.80 -15.09
N SER A 26 9.89 -8.64 -16.38
CA SER A 26 8.70 -9.21 -17.02
C SER A 26 9.10 -10.41 -17.89
N LEU A 27 8.49 -11.55 -17.61
CA LEU A 27 8.61 -12.79 -18.37
C LEU A 27 7.35 -12.97 -19.22
N SER A 28 7.48 -12.88 -20.54
CA SER A 28 6.38 -13.02 -21.49
C SER A 28 6.64 -14.20 -22.43
N PRO A 29 6.12 -15.40 -22.14
CA PRO A 29 6.18 -16.53 -23.07
C PRO A 29 5.21 -16.30 -24.23
N TYR A 30 5.61 -16.70 -25.44
CA TYR A 30 4.74 -16.65 -26.61
C TYR A 30 4.82 -17.97 -27.41
N TYR A 31 3.67 -18.34 -27.97
CA TYR A 31 3.52 -19.44 -28.90
C TYR A 31 2.80 -18.92 -30.14
N LEU A 32 3.44 -19.04 -31.30
CA LEU A 32 2.92 -18.57 -32.56
C LEU A 32 2.88 -19.76 -33.54
N GLY A 33 1.67 -20.25 -33.81
CA GLY A 33 1.43 -21.21 -34.87
C GLY A 33 0.99 -20.48 -36.13
N THR A 34 1.73 -20.65 -37.23
CA THR A 34 1.29 -20.19 -38.55
C THR A 34 1.00 -21.40 -39.43
N GLU A 35 -0.23 -21.49 -39.90
CA GLU A 35 -0.68 -22.51 -40.85
C GLU A 35 -0.74 -21.91 -42.26
N GLY A 36 0.09 -22.44 -43.17
CA GLY A 36 0.04 -22.11 -44.58
C GLY A 36 -0.58 -23.27 -45.36
N ARG A 37 -1.78 -23.05 -45.93
CA ARG A 37 -2.41 -23.97 -46.90
C ARG A 37 -2.23 -23.42 -48.32
N PRO A 38 -1.15 -23.79 -49.03
CA PRO A 38 -1.05 -23.48 -50.46
C PRO A 38 -2.08 -24.29 -51.27
N TYR A 39 -2.33 -23.83 -52.50
CA TYR A 39 -3.32 -24.39 -53.42
C TYR A 39 -3.01 -25.84 -53.87
N ASP A 40 -1.75 -26.28 -53.73
CA ASP A 40 -1.33 -27.66 -54.01
C ASP A 40 -1.51 -28.59 -52.80
N PRO A 41 -2.17 -29.76 -52.97
CA PRO A 41 -2.50 -30.68 -51.88
C PRO A 41 -1.29 -31.38 -51.21
N GLU A 42 -0.10 -31.32 -51.81
CA GLU A 42 1.11 -31.98 -51.29
C GLU A 42 1.98 -31.11 -50.36
N SER A 43 1.74 -29.79 -50.26
CA SER A 43 2.63 -28.88 -49.53
C SER A 43 1.98 -28.21 -48.32
N TYR A 44 1.49 -29.01 -47.37
CA TYR A 44 1.06 -28.50 -46.07
C TYR A 44 2.26 -28.01 -45.25
N SER A 45 2.33 -26.71 -44.94
CA SER A 45 3.42 -26.14 -44.13
C SER A 45 2.89 -25.66 -42.78
N MET A 46 3.33 -26.33 -41.71
CA MET A 46 3.14 -25.87 -40.33
C MET A 46 4.44 -25.29 -39.80
N THR A 47 4.40 -24.04 -39.36
CA THR A 47 5.50 -23.46 -38.59
C THR A 47 5.00 -23.15 -37.19
N GLN A 48 5.63 -23.78 -36.19
CA GLN A 48 5.37 -23.54 -34.78
C GLN A 48 6.58 -22.83 -34.18
N ASN A 49 6.40 -21.57 -33.78
CA ASN A 49 7.41 -20.79 -33.10
C ASN A 49 7.04 -20.70 -31.62
N TRP A 50 7.89 -21.23 -30.75
CA TRP A 50 7.80 -21.02 -29.31
C TRP A 50 8.97 -20.12 -28.90
N GLY A 51 8.71 -19.21 -27.98
CA GLY A 51 9.74 -18.29 -27.51
C GLY A 51 9.40 -17.70 -26.16
N VAL A 52 10.43 -17.15 -25.54
CA VAL A 52 10.33 -16.49 -24.25
C VAL A 52 10.96 -15.11 -24.40
N GLN A 53 10.20 -14.08 -24.06
CA GLN A 53 10.72 -12.71 -24.00
C GLN A 53 10.96 -12.33 -22.54
N LEU A 54 12.20 -11.93 -22.25
CA LEU A 54 12.59 -11.36 -20.96
C LEU A 54 12.80 -9.85 -21.14
N SER A 55 12.08 -9.07 -20.33
CA SER A 55 12.18 -7.62 -20.32
C SER A 55 12.62 -7.17 -18.93
N PHE A 56 13.78 -6.52 -18.86
CA PHE A 56 14.31 -5.92 -17.64
C PHE A 56 14.13 -4.42 -17.71
N MET A 57 13.45 -3.85 -16.71
CA MET A 57 13.40 -2.40 -16.54
C MET A 57 14.21 -2.05 -15.31
N ILE A 58 15.34 -1.37 -15.53
CA ILE A 58 16.23 -0.90 -14.48
C ILE A 58 16.20 0.63 -14.53
N PRO A 59 15.69 1.30 -13.48
CA PRO A 59 15.73 2.76 -13.44
C PRO A 59 17.20 3.21 -13.39
N LEU A 60 17.57 4.16 -14.25
CA LEU A 60 18.91 4.72 -14.27
C LEU A 60 19.20 5.59 -13.03
N ASP A 61 18.15 6.01 -12.32
CA ASP A 61 18.22 6.81 -11.11
C ASP A 61 17.86 5.95 -9.88
N GLY A 62 18.89 5.38 -9.25
CA GLY A 62 18.73 4.62 -8.00
C GLY A 62 18.33 5.48 -6.80
N ARG A 63 18.70 6.77 -6.79
CA ARG A 63 18.39 7.70 -5.69
C ARG A 63 16.89 7.93 -5.60
N SER A 64 16.20 8.04 -6.73
CA SER A 64 14.74 8.17 -6.77
C SER A 64 14.02 6.97 -6.14
N VAL A 65 14.56 5.76 -6.33
CA VAL A 65 13.99 4.52 -5.78
C VAL A 65 14.20 4.45 -4.27
N GLU A 66 15.40 4.81 -3.80
CA GLU A 66 15.72 4.83 -2.36
C GLU A 66 14.86 5.83 -1.60
N ILE A 67 14.70 7.05 -2.12
CA ILE A 67 13.83 8.06 -1.52
C ILE A 67 12.39 7.56 -1.48
N CYS A 68 11.92 6.90 -2.55
CA CYS A 68 10.55 6.39 -2.61
C CYS A 68 10.32 5.25 -1.59
N LYS A 69 11.29 4.34 -1.42
CA LYS A 69 11.26 3.31 -0.36
C LYS A 69 11.22 3.93 1.04
N ALA A 70 12.07 4.94 1.29
CA ALA A 70 12.10 5.63 2.58
C ALA A 70 10.78 6.37 2.89
N ILE A 71 10.12 6.94 1.87
CA ILE A 71 8.79 7.55 2.03
C ILE A 71 7.74 6.47 2.31
N ALA A 72 7.77 5.35 1.59
CA ALA A 72 6.84 4.25 1.80
C ALA A 72 6.96 3.66 3.22
N GLU A 73 8.17 3.48 3.75
CA GLU A 73 8.40 3.04 5.13
C GLU A 73 7.82 4.03 6.14
N LYS A 74 8.09 5.33 5.96
CA LYS A 74 7.51 6.37 6.82
C LYS A 74 5.99 6.41 6.73
N GLN A 75 5.42 6.11 5.58
CA GLN A 75 3.97 6.09 5.40
C GLN A 75 3.33 4.94 6.17
N LEU A 76 3.95 3.76 6.19
CA LEU A 76 3.48 2.63 6.99
C LEU A 76 3.54 2.92 8.50
N GLU A 77 4.62 3.56 8.96
CA GLU A 77 4.72 3.98 10.37
C GLU A 77 3.65 5.03 10.71
N LYS A 78 3.43 6.01 9.83
CA LYS A 78 2.38 7.02 9.99
C LYS A 78 0.99 6.39 10.03
N GLU A 79 0.68 5.45 9.14
CA GLU A 79 -0.64 4.80 9.12
C GLU A 79 -0.95 4.08 10.46
N ARG A 80 0.06 3.49 11.10
CA ARG A 80 -0.09 2.90 12.44
C ARG A 80 -0.38 3.96 13.51
N LEU A 81 0.35 5.08 13.50
CA LEU A 81 0.14 6.17 14.46
C LEU A 81 -1.19 6.89 14.21
N ASP A 82 -1.53 7.15 12.95
CA ASP A 82 -2.77 7.81 12.56
C ASP A 82 -4.00 6.98 12.94
N TYR A 83 -3.92 5.65 12.90
CA TYR A 83 -4.97 4.79 13.43
C TYR A 83 -5.25 5.05 14.92
N GLU A 84 -4.20 5.18 15.73
CA GLU A 84 -4.31 5.45 17.16
C GLU A 84 -4.82 6.88 17.41
N LEU A 85 -4.36 7.86 16.65
CA LEU A 85 -4.83 9.24 16.74
C LEU A 85 -6.30 9.39 16.35
N VAL A 86 -6.73 8.74 15.26
CA VAL A 86 -8.13 8.73 14.82
C VAL A 86 -9.02 8.06 15.87
N ARG A 87 -8.53 7.02 16.54
CA ARG A 87 -9.25 6.40 17.67
C ARG A 87 -9.45 7.40 18.82
N ILE A 88 -8.41 8.13 19.21
CA ILE A 88 -8.48 9.14 20.27
C ILE A 88 -9.41 10.31 19.87
N ASP A 89 -9.29 10.85 18.65
CA ASP A 89 -10.15 11.94 18.16
C ASP A 89 -11.63 11.53 18.17
N ASN A 90 -11.95 10.33 17.69
CA ASN A 90 -13.33 9.85 17.71
C ASN A 90 -13.85 9.67 19.15
N CYS A 91 -13.06 9.10 20.07
CA CYS A 91 -13.43 8.99 21.48
C CYS A 91 -13.69 10.35 22.12
N THR A 92 -12.80 11.34 21.92
CA THR A 92 -12.99 12.69 22.48
C THR A 92 -14.24 13.37 21.93
N ARG A 93 -14.51 13.24 20.62
CA ARG A 93 -15.73 13.78 20.00
C ARG A 93 -17.01 13.13 20.53
N PHE A 94 -17.01 11.80 20.76
CA PHE A 94 -18.16 11.13 21.38
C PHE A 94 -18.45 11.69 22.77
N MET A 95 -17.41 11.85 23.61
CA MET A 95 -17.55 12.40 24.95
C MET A 95 -17.98 13.87 24.93
N GLN A 96 -17.44 14.69 24.03
CA GLN A 96 -17.85 16.09 23.85
C GLN A 96 -19.31 16.22 23.45
N ARG A 97 -19.84 15.27 22.67
CA ARG A 97 -21.25 15.22 22.29
C ARG A 97 -22.16 14.59 23.37
N GLY A 98 -21.60 14.16 24.50
CA GLY A 98 -22.36 13.58 25.61
C GLY A 98 -22.64 12.07 25.48
N PHE A 99 -21.99 11.37 24.54
CA PHE A 99 -22.11 9.93 24.39
C PHE A 99 -20.92 9.22 25.03
N THR A 100 -21.19 8.16 25.79
CA THR A 100 -20.15 7.31 26.38
C THR A 100 -20.37 5.85 26.00
N ILE A 101 -19.28 5.09 25.92
CA ILE A 101 -19.33 3.66 25.67
C ILE A 101 -19.87 2.96 26.92
N ARG A 102 -20.74 1.97 26.73
CA ARG A 102 -21.30 1.19 27.84
C ARG A 102 -20.17 0.39 28.54
N PRO A 103 -20.06 0.46 29.88
CA PRO A 103 -19.12 -0.37 30.63
C PRO A 103 -19.51 -1.85 30.49
N LYS A 104 -18.52 -2.75 30.41
CA LYS A 104 -18.62 -4.18 30.04
C LYS A 104 -18.97 -4.50 28.59
N SER A 105 -18.94 -3.53 27.67
CA SER A 105 -19.04 -3.82 26.24
C SER A 105 -17.68 -4.15 25.64
N ARG A 106 -17.63 -4.86 24.50
CA ARG A 106 -16.38 -5.17 23.78
C ARG A 106 -15.57 -3.90 23.43
N PHE A 107 -16.22 -2.76 23.34
CA PHE A 107 -15.61 -1.48 22.96
C PHE A 107 -15.15 -0.64 24.17
N GLU A 108 -15.30 -1.13 25.40
CA GLU A 108 -14.89 -0.41 26.61
C GLU A 108 -13.39 -0.08 26.61
N SER A 109 -12.55 -0.99 26.12
CA SER A 109 -11.11 -0.75 25.97
C SER A 109 -10.77 0.28 24.88
N LEU A 110 -11.71 0.68 24.02
CA LEU A 110 -11.44 1.60 22.93
C LEU A 110 -11.16 3.03 23.43
N CYS A 111 -11.85 3.49 24.46
CA CYS A 111 -11.72 4.86 24.98
C CYS A 111 -11.16 4.91 26.41
N SER A 112 -10.58 3.82 26.92
CA SER A 112 -10.01 3.76 28.28
C SER A 112 -8.89 4.78 28.52
N ASP A 113 -8.16 5.11 27.45
CA ASP A 113 -6.93 5.90 27.53
C ASP A 113 -7.20 7.42 27.52
N VAL A 114 -8.46 7.83 27.32
CA VAL A 114 -8.87 9.22 27.17
C VAL A 114 -9.66 9.66 28.40
N VAL A 115 -9.10 10.57 29.19
CA VAL A 115 -9.74 11.14 30.39
C VAL A 115 -9.99 12.64 30.22
N PRO A 116 -11.13 13.17 30.71
CA PRO A 116 -11.40 14.60 30.66
C PRO A 116 -10.51 15.37 31.63
N ILE A 117 -10.03 16.54 31.20
CA ILE A 117 -9.15 17.44 31.99
C ILE A 117 -9.78 17.80 33.35
N ALA A 118 -11.10 17.94 33.41
CA ALA A 118 -11.83 18.26 34.63
C ALA A 118 -11.65 17.19 35.74
N VAL A 119 -11.54 15.91 35.37
CA VAL A 119 -11.31 14.84 36.36
C VAL A 119 -9.87 14.88 36.89
N LEU A 120 -8.90 15.20 36.03
CA LEU A 120 -7.50 15.36 36.43
C LEU A 120 -7.27 16.57 37.35
N ALA A 121 -7.97 17.69 37.09
CA ALA A 121 -7.90 18.88 37.92
C ALA A 121 -8.38 18.62 39.36
N ASN A 122 -9.44 17.80 39.52
CA ASN A 122 -9.98 17.44 40.83
C ASN A 122 -9.10 16.42 41.59
N GLN A 123 -8.35 15.57 40.88
CA GLN A 123 -7.46 14.59 41.52
C GLN A 123 -6.15 15.19 42.06
N LYS A 124 -5.72 16.38 41.60
CA LYS A 124 -4.54 17.07 42.16
C LYS A 124 -4.78 17.77 43.50
N GLN A 125 -6.02 17.85 43.98
CA GLN A 125 -6.41 18.62 45.17
C GLN A 125 -6.40 17.89 46.54
N PRO A 126 -6.03 16.60 46.74
CA PRO A 126 -6.08 16.02 48.09
C PRO A 126 -4.76 16.00 48.89
N THR A 127 -3.60 16.46 48.38
CA THR A 127 -2.31 16.30 49.11
C THR A 127 -1.37 17.51 49.07
N ASP A 128 -1.89 18.75 49.13
CA ASP A 128 -1.04 19.93 49.39
C ASP A 128 -1.66 20.83 50.49
N LYS A 129 -2.00 20.19 51.61
CA LYS A 129 -2.21 20.85 52.90
C LYS A 129 -1.39 20.10 53.94
N LYS A 130 -0.15 20.54 54.15
CA LYS A 130 0.63 20.26 55.36
C LYS A 130 0.75 21.55 56.16
#